data_AF-A0A840KCS0-F1
#
_entry.id   AF-A0A840KCS0-F1
#
_cell.length_a   1.000
_cell.length_b   1.000
_cell.length_c   1.000
_cell.angle_alpha   90.00
_cell.angle_beta   90.00
_cell.angle_gamma   90.00
#
_symmetry.space_group_name_H-M   'P 1'
#
loop_
_entity.id
_entity.type
_entity.pdbx_description
1 polymer ?
#
loop_
_entity_poly.entity_id
_entity_poly.type
_entity_poly.pdbx_seq_one_letter_code
_entity_poly.pdbx_strand_id
1 'polypeptide(L)'
;MKKVFLGLVVGVLFSVPALACLNGTTKILANGTLLYEDYEGFVPHGHEFGSAEHLKEILISLEKGYAKTKDMDYLSDKGYILVIQGKYQEAIELYKKIESIEPGRYSTASNIGTAYELTGNNLEALKWIEKSINISSKSHFYSEWIHVNILKAKIKGEKYITSGFLIGKDFGKDSFPKSDMDNDSLEALRQQLYFQLNERMFFVKPEDKIVARLLFDLGNLSYLLGDRDEATENYKLAKEYGFHDPVLKERMKFYSPPVIEHVEKKVVKEIKFQTKKSRRSQLMGIIVSVFALFFSGLIIFIFRKKIFPKLIS
;
A
#
# COMPACT_ATOMS: atom_id res chain seq x y z
N MET A 1 26.23 -33.48 -30.67
CA MET A 1 25.77 -32.08 -30.82
C MET A 1 24.30 -31.82 -30.42
N LYS A 2 23.67 -32.62 -29.54
CA LYS A 2 22.28 -32.37 -29.06
C LYS A 2 22.12 -32.32 -27.52
N LYS A 3 23.22 -32.23 -26.75
CA LYS A 3 23.16 -32.21 -25.27
C LYS A 3 23.90 -31.04 -24.60
N VAL A 4 24.57 -30.19 -25.37
CA VAL A 4 25.24 -28.98 -24.85
C VAL A 4 24.33 -27.74 -24.95
N PHE A 5 23.33 -27.77 -25.84
CA PHE A 5 22.37 -26.67 -26.00
C PHE A 5 21.36 -26.57 -24.85
N LEU A 6 21.11 -27.66 -24.12
CA LEU A 6 20.15 -27.67 -23.00
C LEU A 6 20.72 -27.08 -21.70
N GLY A 7 22.04 -27.06 -21.54
CA GLY A 7 22.71 -26.47 -20.37
C GLY A 7 22.77 -24.94 -20.40
N LEU A 8 22.80 -24.34 -21.59
CA LEU A 8 22.81 -22.88 -21.76
C LEU A 8 21.41 -22.25 -21.67
N VAL A 9 20.34 -23.02 -21.90
CA VAL A 9 18.95 -22.54 -21.74
C VAL A 9 18.53 -22.51 -20.27
N VAL A 10 19.09 -23.36 -19.40
CA VAL A 10 18.76 -23.38 -17.97
C VAL A 10 19.52 -22.32 -17.16
N GLY A 11 20.68 -21.87 -17.65
CA GLY A 11 21.47 -20.81 -16.99
C GLY A 11 20.96 -19.38 -17.19
N VAL A 12 20.11 -19.14 -18.20
CA VAL A 12 19.56 -17.80 -18.52
C VAL A 12 18.12 -17.62 -18.00
N LEU A 13 17.45 -18.70 -17.57
CA LEU A 13 16.08 -18.62 -17.03
C LEU A 13 15.99 -18.28 -15.54
N PHE A 14 17.13 -18.07 -14.85
CA PHE A 14 17.16 -17.61 -13.45
C PHE A 14 17.79 -16.22 -13.27
N SER A 15 17.97 -15.44 -14.35
CA SER A 15 18.14 -14.00 -14.24
C SER A 15 16.79 -13.28 -14.29
N VAL A 16 15.82 -13.74 -13.51
CA VAL A 16 14.78 -12.83 -13.04
C VAL A 16 15.45 -12.12 -11.86
N PRO A 17 15.62 -10.77 -11.87
CA PRO A 17 16.01 -10.10 -10.66
C PRO A 17 14.98 -10.49 -9.61
N ALA A 18 15.43 -11.23 -8.59
CA ALA A 18 14.65 -11.46 -7.39
C ALA A 18 14.18 -10.08 -6.95
N LEU A 19 12.86 -9.87 -7.05
CA LEU A 19 12.16 -8.64 -6.69
C LEU A 19 12.83 -8.07 -5.45
N ALA A 20 13.56 -6.98 -5.64
CA ALA A 20 14.09 -6.22 -4.53
C ALA A 20 12.88 -5.90 -3.65
N CYS A 21 12.93 -6.23 -2.37
CA CYS A 21 11.90 -5.86 -1.41
C CYS A 21 11.80 -4.33 -1.38
N LEU A 22 10.92 -3.77 -2.21
CA LEU A 22 10.40 -2.40 -2.11
C LEU A 22 9.45 -2.45 -0.92
N ASN A 23 9.73 -1.75 0.18
CA ASN A 23 8.80 -1.63 1.32
C ASN A 23 7.98 -0.32 1.23
N GLY A 24 7.58 0.05 0.01
CA GLY A 24 6.44 0.91 -0.29
C GLY A 24 5.37 0.11 -1.03
N THR A 25 4.09 0.49 -0.90
CA THR A 25 3.02 -0.12 -1.70
C THR A 25 3.25 0.25 -3.17
N THR A 26 3.20 -0.75 -4.05
CA THR A 26 3.35 -0.55 -5.50
C THR A 26 2.09 -0.97 -6.21
N LYS A 27 1.70 -0.21 -7.25
CA LYS A 27 0.61 -0.60 -8.14
C LYS A 27 1.17 -0.86 -9.52
N ILE A 28 1.20 -2.13 -9.90
CA ILE A 28 1.47 -2.57 -11.28
C ILE A 28 0.13 -2.86 -11.95
N LEU A 29 -0.05 -2.34 -13.15
CA LEU A 29 -1.24 -2.52 -13.96
C LEU A 29 -1.16 -3.82 -14.77
N ALA A 30 -2.29 -4.29 -15.30
CA ALA A 30 -2.42 -5.51 -16.08
C ALA A 30 -1.51 -5.53 -17.33
N ASN A 31 -1.18 -4.36 -17.88
CA ASN A 31 -0.23 -4.22 -18.99
C ASN A 31 1.25 -4.24 -18.57
N GLY A 32 1.54 -4.41 -17.27
CA GLY A 32 2.88 -4.39 -16.69
C GLY A 32 3.44 -3.01 -16.33
N THR A 33 2.69 -1.93 -16.56
CA THR A 33 3.11 -0.57 -16.20
C THR A 33 3.08 -0.39 -14.68
N LEU A 34 4.19 0.09 -14.11
CA LEU A 34 4.22 0.62 -12.74
C LEU A 34 3.49 1.98 -12.73
N LEU A 35 2.35 2.05 -12.05
CA LEU A 35 1.56 3.27 -11.96
C LEU A 35 2.11 4.21 -10.88
N TYR A 36 2.45 3.66 -9.71
CA TYR A 36 3.09 4.37 -8.61
C TYR A 36 3.86 3.41 -7.71
N GLU A 37 4.82 3.99 -7.00
CA GLU A 37 5.51 3.41 -5.85
C GLU A 37 5.42 4.42 -4.71
N ASP A 38 4.82 4.02 -3.59
CA ASP A 38 4.63 4.90 -2.44
C ASP A 38 5.90 5.03 -1.60
N TYR A 39 5.94 6.10 -0.79
CA TYR A 39 6.95 6.31 0.21
C TYR A 39 6.97 5.20 1.27
N GLU A 40 8.17 4.92 1.78
CA GLU A 40 8.38 4.02 2.92
C GLU A 40 8.03 4.72 4.25
N GLY A 41 7.37 3.98 5.14
CA GLY A 41 6.99 4.45 6.47
C GLY A 41 5.49 4.71 6.62
N PHE A 42 5.11 5.34 7.73
CA PHE A 42 3.70 5.57 8.08
C PHE A 42 3.31 7.05 8.13
N VAL A 43 3.87 7.84 7.22
CA VAL A 43 3.41 9.22 6.97
C VAL A 43 2.75 9.22 5.59
N PRO A 44 1.41 9.36 5.51
CA PRO A 44 0.70 9.28 4.25
C PRO A 44 0.86 10.58 3.46
N HIS A 45 1.10 10.43 2.16
CA HIS A 45 1.30 11.56 1.24
C HIS A 45 0.27 11.57 0.10
N GLY A 46 -0.53 10.50 -0.01
CA GLY A 46 -1.27 10.24 -1.24
C GLY A 46 -0.38 9.56 -2.28
N HIS A 47 -1.00 8.92 -3.25
CA HIS A 47 -0.28 8.41 -4.41
C HIS A 47 0.12 9.55 -5.34
N GLU A 48 1.35 9.48 -5.83
CA GLU A 48 1.82 10.36 -6.89
C GLU A 48 1.61 9.67 -8.24
N PHE A 49 0.72 10.25 -9.05
CA PHE A 49 0.48 9.79 -10.41
C PHE A 49 1.25 10.66 -11.41
N GLY A 50 1.68 10.04 -12.52
CA GLY A 50 2.33 10.76 -13.62
C GLY A 50 1.44 11.81 -14.29
N SER A 51 1.96 12.48 -15.32
CA SER A 51 1.23 13.53 -16.04
C SER A 51 -0.07 13.04 -16.68
N ALA A 52 -0.98 13.97 -17.00
CA ALA A 52 -2.21 13.66 -17.72
C ALA A 52 -1.93 12.94 -19.05
N GLU A 53 -0.86 13.32 -19.75
CA GLU A 53 -0.37 12.68 -20.97
C GLU A 53 0.05 11.23 -20.71
N HIS A 54 0.79 10.97 -19.63
CA HIS A 54 1.17 9.62 -19.24
C HIS A 54 -0.07 8.74 -18.94
N LEU A 55 -1.06 9.28 -18.22
CA LEU A 55 -2.31 8.56 -17.94
C LEU A 55 -3.10 8.27 -19.23
N LYS A 56 -3.07 9.15 -20.24
CA LYS A 56 -3.67 8.89 -21.57
C LYS A 56 -2.97 7.74 -22.29
N GLU A 57 -1.64 7.70 -22.25
CA GLU A 57 -0.86 6.60 -22.84
C GLU A 57 -1.18 5.25 -22.18
N ILE A 58 -1.29 5.23 -20.85
CA ILE A 58 -1.72 4.06 -20.09
C ILE A 58 -3.10 3.60 -20.56
N LEU A 59 -4.08 4.50 -20.68
CA LEU A 59 -5.43 4.15 -21.15
C LEU A 59 -5.41 3.47 -22.54
N ILE A 60 -4.65 4.02 -23.49
CA ILE A 60 -4.50 3.43 -24.83
C ILE A 60 -3.89 2.03 -24.75
N SER A 61 -2.85 1.86 -23.91
CA SER A 61 -2.20 0.57 -23.70
C SER A 61 -3.16 -0.45 -23.08
N LEU A 62 -3.96 -0.04 -22.09
CA LEU A 62 -4.94 -0.90 -21.43
C LEU A 62 -6.06 -1.35 -22.40
N GLU A 63 -6.54 -0.44 -23.25
CA GLU A 63 -7.56 -0.75 -24.26
C GLU A 63 -7.06 -1.76 -25.29
N LYS A 64 -5.81 -1.60 -25.77
CA LYS A 64 -5.17 -2.56 -26.67
C LYS A 64 -5.01 -3.93 -26.01
N GLY A 65 -4.59 -3.94 -24.74
CA GLY A 65 -4.46 -5.16 -23.95
C GLY A 65 -5.78 -5.91 -23.83
N TYR A 66 -6.83 -5.22 -23.38
CA TYR A 66 -8.18 -5.78 -23.32
C TYR A 66 -8.69 -6.29 -24.67
N ALA A 67 -8.47 -5.53 -25.75
CA ALA A 67 -8.91 -5.94 -27.09
C ALA A 67 -8.30 -7.28 -27.51
N LYS A 68 -7.04 -7.54 -27.10
CA LYS A 68 -6.29 -8.76 -27.39
C LYS A 68 -6.67 -9.93 -26.48
N THR A 69 -6.83 -9.70 -25.19
CA THR A 69 -6.93 -10.77 -24.18
C THR A 69 -8.36 -11.02 -23.68
N LYS A 70 -9.23 -10.01 -23.76
CA LYS A 70 -10.53 -9.97 -23.07
C LYS A 70 -10.44 -10.14 -21.56
N ASP A 71 -9.26 -9.90 -20.98
CA ASP A 71 -9.02 -9.98 -19.54
C ASP A 71 -9.61 -8.75 -18.83
N MET A 72 -10.47 -9.01 -17.84
CA MET A 72 -11.17 -7.95 -17.12
C MET A 72 -10.26 -7.14 -16.20
N ASP A 73 -9.04 -7.57 -15.89
CA ASP A 73 -8.06 -6.77 -15.15
C ASP A 73 -7.69 -5.49 -15.90
N TYR A 74 -7.61 -5.53 -17.23
CA TYR A 74 -7.39 -4.35 -18.07
C TYR A 74 -8.52 -3.32 -17.96
N LEU A 75 -9.78 -3.80 -17.91
CA LEU A 75 -10.93 -2.91 -17.72
C LEU A 75 -10.98 -2.37 -16.30
N SER A 76 -10.64 -3.20 -15.31
CA SER A 76 -10.58 -2.78 -13.91
C SER A 76 -9.55 -1.68 -13.70
N ASP A 77 -8.36 -1.82 -14.29
CA ASP A 77 -7.30 -0.81 -14.24
C ASP A 77 -7.68 0.43 -15.05
N LYS A 78 -8.35 0.29 -16.20
CA LYS A 78 -8.91 1.44 -16.94
C LYS A 78 -9.85 2.24 -16.05
N GLY A 79 -10.75 1.55 -15.34
CA GLY A 79 -11.64 2.19 -14.36
C GLY A 79 -10.88 2.94 -13.27
N TYR A 80 -9.74 2.42 -12.83
CA TYR A 80 -8.94 3.05 -11.78
C TYR A 80 -8.30 4.34 -12.29
N ILE A 81 -7.79 4.34 -13.53
CA ILE A 81 -7.31 5.56 -14.20
C ILE A 81 -8.43 6.58 -14.39
N LEU A 82 -9.65 6.15 -14.72
CA LEU A 82 -10.81 7.06 -14.80
C LEU A 82 -11.12 7.72 -13.46
N VAL A 83 -11.04 6.97 -12.34
CA VAL A 83 -11.18 7.52 -10.99
C VAL A 83 -10.09 8.56 -10.71
N ILE A 84 -8.82 8.26 -11.01
CA ILE A 84 -7.69 9.20 -10.83
C ILE A 84 -7.91 10.49 -11.64
N GLN A 85 -8.49 10.39 -12.85
CA GLN A 85 -8.83 11.52 -13.70
C GLN A 85 -10.09 12.30 -13.27
N GLY A 86 -10.75 11.91 -12.17
CA GLY A 86 -11.99 12.54 -11.71
C GLY A 86 -13.23 12.15 -12.50
N LYS A 87 -13.14 11.17 -13.41
CA LYS A 87 -14.23 10.70 -14.28
C LYS A 87 -15.06 9.62 -13.57
N TYR A 88 -15.59 9.96 -12.41
CA TYR A 88 -16.20 8.99 -11.50
C TYR A 88 -17.43 8.29 -12.10
N GLN A 89 -18.28 9.01 -12.83
CA GLN A 89 -19.48 8.43 -13.44
C GLN A 89 -19.13 7.40 -14.53
N GLU A 90 -18.16 7.71 -15.40
CA GLU A 90 -17.65 6.77 -16.40
C GLU A 90 -17.03 5.52 -15.74
N ALA A 91 -16.28 5.72 -14.64
CA ALA A 91 -15.72 4.62 -13.88
C ALA A 91 -16.82 3.71 -13.27
N ILE A 92 -17.86 4.30 -12.67
CA ILE A 92 -19.00 3.55 -12.10
C ILE A 92 -19.70 2.72 -13.18
N GLU A 93 -19.96 3.29 -14.36
CA GLU A 93 -20.59 2.59 -15.47
C GLU A 93 -19.73 1.44 -15.98
N LEU A 94 -18.42 1.68 -16.13
CA LEU A 94 -17.47 0.64 -16.52
C LEU A 94 -17.42 -0.50 -15.50
N TYR A 95 -17.31 -0.18 -14.22
CA TYR A 95 -17.26 -1.21 -13.18
C TYR A 95 -18.57 -1.98 -13.03
N LYS A 96 -19.73 -1.33 -13.18
CA LYS A 96 -21.02 -2.04 -13.23
C LYS A 96 -21.09 -3.00 -14.41
N LYS A 97 -20.53 -2.63 -15.56
CA LYS A 97 -20.41 -3.53 -16.71
C LYS A 97 -19.48 -4.71 -16.41
N ILE A 98 -18.32 -4.47 -15.78
CA ILE A 98 -17.42 -5.54 -15.33
C ILE A 98 -18.17 -6.50 -14.40
N GLU A 99 -18.85 -5.98 -13.37
CA GLU A 99 -19.63 -6.80 -12.42
C GLU A 99 -20.75 -7.60 -13.11
N SER A 100 -21.36 -7.09 -14.18
CA SER A 100 -22.37 -7.82 -14.95
C SER A 100 -21.80 -8.98 -15.78
N ILE A 101 -20.53 -8.88 -16.19
CA ILE A 101 -19.83 -9.88 -17.01
C ILE A 101 -19.15 -10.91 -16.12
N GLU A 102 -18.45 -10.43 -15.09
CA GLU A 102 -17.68 -11.22 -14.14
C GLU A 102 -18.01 -10.76 -12.71
N PRO A 103 -19.11 -11.26 -12.13
CA PRO A 103 -19.56 -10.85 -10.80
C PRO A 103 -18.65 -11.40 -9.70
N GLY A 104 -18.69 -10.75 -8.54
CA GLY A 104 -18.04 -11.27 -7.33
C GLY A 104 -16.54 -10.98 -7.24
N ARG A 105 -16.05 -9.98 -7.98
CA ARG A 105 -14.69 -9.46 -7.83
C ARG A 105 -14.66 -8.40 -6.74
N TYR A 106 -13.90 -8.64 -5.67
CA TYR A 106 -13.84 -7.72 -4.54
C TYR A 106 -13.36 -6.33 -4.99
N SER A 107 -12.37 -6.27 -5.89
CA SER A 107 -11.78 -5.03 -6.40
C SER A 107 -12.77 -4.21 -7.23
N THR A 108 -13.61 -4.88 -8.03
CA THR A 108 -14.70 -4.23 -8.76
C THR A 108 -15.71 -3.63 -7.79
N ALA A 109 -16.16 -4.39 -6.79
CA ALA A 109 -17.10 -3.88 -5.79
C ALA A 109 -16.52 -2.72 -4.98
N SER A 110 -15.25 -2.81 -4.55
CA SER A 110 -14.62 -1.75 -3.77
C SER A 110 -14.45 -0.48 -4.60
N ASN A 111 -14.05 -0.60 -5.87
CA ASN A 111 -13.85 0.57 -6.73
C ASN A 111 -15.17 1.26 -7.11
N ILE A 112 -16.28 0.52 -7.23
CA ILE A 112 -17.62 1.12 -7.34
C ILE A 112 -17.93 1.92 -6.08
N GLY A 113 -17.67 1.34 -4.90
CA GLY A 113 -17.88 1.99 -3.62
C GLY A 113 -17.09 3.29 -3.48
N THR A 114 -15.79 3.25 -3.76
CA THR A 114 -14.90 4.43 -3.75
C THR A 114 -15.36 5.49 -4.76
N ALA A 115 -15.72 5.11 -5.98
CA ALA A 115 -16.20 6.08 -6.97
C ALA A 115 -17.52 6.72 -6.53
N TYR A 116 -18.43 5.97 -5.88
CA TYR A 116 -19.63 6.55 -5.28
C TYR A 116 -19.31 7.50 -4.13
N GLU A 117 -18.35 7.17 -3.25
CA GLU A 117 -17.89 8.06 -2.18
C GLU A 117 -17.40 9.40 -2.76
N LEU A 118 -16.59 9.34 -3.82
CA LEU A 118 -16.02 10.52 -4.48
C LEU A 118 -17.07 11.39 -5.18
N THR A 119 -18.23 10.82 -5.55
CA THR A 119 -19.40 11.59 -6.02
C THR A 119 -20.29 12.12 -4.89
N GLY A 120 -19.98 11.82 -3.63
CA GLY A 120 -20.76 12.20 -2.45
C GLY A 120 -21.94 11.26 -2.17
N ASN A 121 -22.15 10.20 -2.96
CA ASN A 121 -23.22 9.22 -2.73
C ASN A 121 -22.79 8.17 -1.69
N ASN A 122 -22.71 8.61 -0.43
CA ASN A 122 -22.19 7.78 0.67
C ASN A 122 -23.05 6.53 0.96
N LEU A 123 -24.35 6.56 0.66
CA LEU A 123 -25.24 5.40 0.88
C LEU A 123 -24.92 4.26 -0.09
N GLU A 124 -24.79 4.55 -1.38
CA GLU A 124 -24.37 3.53 -2.35
C GLU A 124 -22.92 3.12 -2.14
N ALA A 125 -22.04 4.08 -1.79
CA ALA A 125 -20.66 3.77 -1.44
C ALA A 125 -20.61 2.71 -0.34
N LEU A 126 -21.34 2.92 0.77
CA LEU A 126 -21.36 2.01 1.90
C LEU A 126 -21.82 0.60 1.50
N LYS A 127 -22.90 0.51 0.72
CA LYS A 127 -23.43 -0.77 0.22
C LYS A 127 -22.39 -1.54 -0.60
N TRP A 128 -21.66 -0.86 -1.48
CA TRP A 128 -20.66 -1.49 -2.35
C TRP A 128 -19.37 -1.88 -1.60
N ILE A 129 -18.93 -1.05 -0.65
CA ILE A 129 -17.81 -1.40 0.23
C ILE A 129 -18.16 -2.58 1.15
N GLU A 130 -19.36 -2.62 1.74
CA GLU A 130 -19.80 -3.76 2.53
C GLU A 130 -19.89 -5.04 1.66
N LYS A 131 -20.32 -4.91 0.40
CA LYS A 131 -20.27 -6.01 -0.57
C LYS A 131 -18.83 -6.48 -0.85
N SER A 132 -17.85 -5.58 -1.02
CA SER A 132 -16.46 -6.01 -1.25
C SER A 132 -15.86 -6.75 -0.05
N ILE A 133 -16.20 -6.33 1.18
CA ILE A 133 -15.79 -7.03 2.41
C ILE A 133 -16.40 -8.45 2.46
N ASN A 134 -17.68 -8.60 2.09
CA ASN A 134 -18.35 -9.90 2.07
C ASN A 134 -17.74 -10.86 1.03
N ILE A 135 -17.23 -10.33 -0.07
CA ILE A 135 -16.50 -11.11 -1.08
C ILE A 135 -15.11 -11.49 -0.57
N SER A 136 -14.37 -10.54 0.02
CA SER A 136 -13.04 -10.76 0.56
C SER A 136 -12.77 -9.88 1.77
N SER A 137 -12.76 -10.50 2.96
CA SER A 137 -12.47 -9.83 4.23
C SER A 137 -11.01 -9.39 4.39
N LYS A 138 -10.12 -9.85 3.50
CA LYS A 138 -8.69 -9.49 3.48
C LYS A 138 -8.37 -8.34 2.53
N SER A 139 -9.38 -7.80 1.85
CA SER A 139 -9.21 -6.69 0.90
C SER A 139 -8.56 -5.48 1.58
N HIS A 140 -7.74 -4.74 0.81
CA HIS A 140 -7.01 -3.56 1.27
C HIS A 140 -6.29 -3.76 2.60
N PHE A 141 -5.56 -4.87 2.74
CA PHE A 141 -4.81 -5.18 3.96
C PHE A 141 -5.68 -5.18 5.24
N TYR A 142 -6.89 -5.75 5.15
CA TYR A 142 -7.86 -5.85 6.25
C TYR A 142 -8.39 -4.50 6.77
N SER A 143 -8.25 -3.41 6.00
CA SER A 143 -8.54 -2.05 6.48
C SER A 143 -9.92 -1.49 6.09
N GLU A 144 -10.70 -2.21 5.27
CA GLU A 144 -12.01 -1.72 4.77
C GLU A 144 -13.06 -1.45 5.85
N TRP A 145 -12.92 -2.01 7.05
CA TRP A 145 -13.82 -1.66 8.16
C TRP A 145 -13.68 -0.19 8.59
N ILE A 146 -12.48 0.41 8.43
CA ILE A 146 -12.26 1.85 8.66
C ILE A 146 -13.02 2.64 7.58
N HIS A 147 -12.95 2.21 6.32
CA HIS A 147 -13.72 2.82 5.23
C HIS A 147 -15.23 2.81 5.52
N VAL A 148 -15.76 1.66 5.94
CA VAL A 148 -17.16 1.52 6.36
C VAL A 148 -17.51 2.51 7.47
N ASN A 149 -16.64 2.68 8.48
CA ASN A 149 -16.88 3.63 9.57
C ASN A 149 -16.81 5.08 9.10
N ILE A 150 -15.89 5.43 8.18
CA ILE A 150 -15.83 6.74 7.53
C ILE A 150 -17.16 7.05 6.83
N LEU A 151 -17.66 6.12 6.00
CA LEU A 151 -18.94 6.29 5.28
C LEU A 151 -20.11 6.40 6.26
N LYS A 152 -20.14 5.58 7.31
CA LYS A 152 -21.16 5.67 8.37
C LYS A 152 -21.10 7.00 9.11
N ALA A 153 -19.92 7.56 9.37
CA ALA A 153 -19.77 8.88 9.98
C ALA A 153 -20.28 9.98 9.05
N LYS A 154 -19.93 9.93 7.75
CA LYS A 154 -20.44 10.86 6.73
C LYS A 154 -21.98 10.85 6.65
N ILE A 155 -22.60 9.66 6.71
CA ILE A 155 -24.07 9.51 6.67
C ILE A 155 -24.73 10.02 7.96
N LYS A 156 -24.16 9.68 9.12
CA LYS A 156 -24.78 9.97 10.42
C LYS A 156 -24.46 11.37 10.97
N GLY A 157 -23.50 12.06 10.37
CA GLY A 157 -23.12 13.43 10.70
C GLY A 157 -21.91 13.55 11.63
N GLU A 158 -21.44 14.78 11.81
CA GLU A 158 -20.12 15.10 12.37
C GLU A 158 -19.87 14.58 13.78
N LYS A 159 -20.91 14.39 14.60
CA LYS A 159 -20.77 13.84 15.96
C LYS A 159 -20.15 12.44 15.99
N TYR A 160 -20.12 11.73 14.86
CA TYR A 160 -19.50 10.42 14.72
C TYR A 160 -18.05 10.49 14.24
N ILE A 161 -17.50 11.68 13.97
CA ILE A 161 -16.09 11.85 13.60
C ILE A 161 -15.24 11.84 14.89
N THR A 162 -15.08 10.66 15.47
CA THR A 162 -14.30 10.41 16.69
C THR A 162 -13.39 9.19 16.49
N SER A 163 -12.25 9.11 17.20
CA SER A 163 -11.32 7.97 17.06
C SER A 163 -12.03 6.66 17.40
N GLY A 164 -12.78 6.64 18.51
CA GLY A 164 -13.54 5.46 18.93
C GLY A 164 -14.54 4.97 17.89
N PHE A 165 -15.18 5.87 17.14
CA PHE A 165 -16.10 5.46 16.08
C PHE A 165 -15.39 5.06 14.78
N LEU A 166 -14.38 5.83 14.37
CA LEU A 166 -13.71 5.62 13.08
C LEU A 166 -12.79 4.40 13.12
N ILE A 167 -11.99 4.26 14.17
CA ILE A 167 -10.94 3.25 14.29
C ILE A 167 -11.12 2.33 15.52
N GLY A 168 -12.27 2.37 16.19
CA GLY A 168 -12.55 1.50 17.34
C GLY A 168 -11.70 1.79 18.58
N LYS A 169 -10.88 2.86 18.56
CA LYS A 169 -9.92 3.15 19.62
C LYS A 169 -9.82 4.63 19.92
N ASP A 170 -9.79 5.00 21.20
CA ASP A 170 -9.47 6.35 21.66
C ASP A 170 -8.17 6.30 22.48
N PHE A 171 -7.29 7.28 22.28
CA PHE A 171 -5.96 7.32 22.90
C PHE A 171 -5.87 8.28 24.09
N GLY A 172 -7.02 8.70 24.63
CA GLY A 172 -7.13 9.62 25.76
C GLY A 172 -6.90 11.08 25.38
N LYS A 173 -7.04 11.96 26.37
CA LYS A 173 -6.90 13.43 26.24
C LYS A 173 -5.65 13.99 26.92
N ASP A 174 -4.83 13.12 27.48
CA ASP A 174 -3.58 13.51 28.12
C ASP A 174 -2.52 13.92 27.08
N SER A 175 -1.49 14.62 27.57
CA SER A 175 -0.32 15.04 26.79
C SER A 175 0.44 13.88 26.12
N PHE A 176 0.25 12.66 26.62
CA PHE A 176 0.78 11.43 26.02
C PHE A 176 -0.38 10.50 25.65
N PRO A 177 -0.43 9.98 24.42
CA PRO A 177 -1.43 8.98 24.06
C PRO A 177 -1.21 7.71 24.87
N LYS A 178 -2.30 7.00 25.17
CA LYS A 178 -2.29 5.74 25.91
C LYS A 178 -3.15 4.70 25.21
N SER A 179 -2.77 3.44 25.34
CA SER A 179 -3.53 2.29 24.86
C SER A 179 -3.25 1.09 25.75
N ASP A 180 -4.21 0.19 25.87
CA ASP A 180 -4.07 -1.15 26.47
C ASP A 180 -3.78 -2.23 25.40
N MET A 181 -3.68 -1.85 24.12
CA MET A 181 -3.34 -2.75 23.02
C MET A 181 -1.87 -3.19 23.11
N ASP A 182 -1.59 -4.44 22.76
CA ASP A 182 -0.23 -4.92 22.55
C ASP A 182 0.41 -4.32 21.27
N ASN A 183 1.72 -4.48 21.13
CA ASN A 183 2.47 -3.89 20.02
C ASN A 183 2.06 -4.45 18.65
N ASP A 184 1.71 -5.74 18.54
CA ASP A 184 1.33 -6.33 17.25
C ASP A 184 -0.02 -5.79 16.80
N SER A 185 -0.96 -5.64 17.74
CA SER A 185 -2.26 -5.00 17.51
C SER A 185 -2.12 -3.52 17.12
N LEU A 186 -1.22 -2.78 17.76
CA LEU A 186 -0.92 -1.39 17.40
C LEU A 186 -0.33 -1.27 16.01
N GLU A 187 0.61 -2.16 15.65
CA GLU A 187 1.26 -2.20 14.34
C GLU A 187 0.24 -2.53 13.23
N ALA A 188 -0.63 -3.52 13.46
CA ALA A 188 -1.69 -3.87 12.52
C ALA A 188 -2.66 -2.70 12.29
N LEU A 189 -3.09 -2.02 13.36
CA LEU A 189 -3.98 -0.86 13.25
C LEU A 189 -3.28 0.31 12.53
N ARG A 190 -1.99 0.53 12.80
CA ARG A 190 -1.19 1.55 12.11
C ARG A 190 -1.13 1.30 10.60
N GLN A 191 -0.85 0.07 10.19
CA GLN A 191 -0.82 -0.32 8.77
C GLN A 191 -2.17 -0.10 8.09
N GLN A 192 -3.26 -0.54 8.73
CA GLN A 192 -4.61 -0.37 8.20
C GLN A 192 -4.99 1.11 8.06
N LEU A 193 -4.70 1.91 9.08
CA LEU A 193 -5.00 3.33 9.10
C LEU A 193 -4.16 4.10 8.06
N TYR A 194 -2.87 3.81 7.97
CA TYR A 194 -2.00 4.38 6.95
C TYR A 194 -2.50 4.07 5.54
N PHE A 195 -2.83 2.80 5.25
CA PHE A 195 -3.32 2.42 3.94
C PHE A 195 -4.57 3.23 3.55
N GLN A 196 -5.54 3.31 4.46
CA GLN A 196 -6.79 4.05 4.23
C GLN A 196 -6.57 5.57 4.10
N LEU A 197 -5.59 6.15 4.80
CA LEU A 197 -5.22 7.56 4.62
C LEU A 197 -4.51 7.79 3.29
N ASN A 198 -3.54 6.93 2.92
CA ASN A 198 -2.74 7.12 1.73
C ASN A 198 -3.57 7.00 0.45
N GLU A 199 -4.53 6.07 0.39
CA GLU A 199 -5.47 5.97 -0.74
C GLU A 199 -6.34 7.24 -0.90
N ARG A 200 -6.61 7.96 0.20
CA ARG A 200 -7.52 9.13 0.20
C ARG A 200 -6.85 10.46 -0.07
N MET A 201 -5.62 10.66 0.39
CA MET A 201 -4.96 11.98 0.39
C MET A 201 -4.63 12.51 -1.02
N PHE A 202 -4.64 11.64 -2.04
CA PHE A 202 -4.64 12.12 -3.42
C PHE A 202 -5.93 12.91 -3.74
N PHE A 203 -7.09 12.40 -3.34
CA PHE A 203 -8.41 12.94 -3.68
C PHE A 203 -8.92 14.01 -2.71
N VAL A 204 -8.62 13.85 -1.42
CA VAL A 204 -9.12 14.72 -0.35
C VAL A 204 -8.01 15.68 0.06
N LYS A 205 -8.23 16.98 -0.15
CA LYS A 205 -7.28 18.05 0.21
C LYS A 205 -7.72 18.74 1.51
N PRO A 206 -6.78 19.36 2.25
CA PRO A 206 -7.13 20.18 3.40
C PRO A 206 -8.13 21.29 3.05
N GLU A 207 -9.09 21.63 3.90
CA GLU A 207 -9.42 21.02 5.20
C GLU A 207 -10.39 19.83 5.07
N ASP A 208 -10.20 18.78 5.88
CA ASP A 208 -11.17 17.67 6.00
C ASP A 208 -11.12 17.08 7.41
N LYS A 209 -12.26 17.14 8.13
CA LYS A 209 -12.36 16.74 9.54
C LYS A 209 -12.08 15.26 9.77
N ILE A 210 -12.41 14.39 8.81
CA ILE A 210 -12.20 12.95 8.93
C ILE A 210 -10.71 12.66 8.75
N VAL A 211 -10.10 13.17 7.67
CA VAL A 211 -8.67 13.00 7.41
C VAL A 211 -7.84 13.62 8.55
N ALA A 212 -8.22 14.80 9.03
CA ALA A 212 -7.59 15.44 10.19
C ALA A 212 -7.60 14.54 11.44
N ARG A 213 -8.76 13.92 11.75
CA ARG A 213 -8.89 13.01 12.90
C ARG A 213 -8.05 11.74 12.72
N LEU A 214 -8.10 11.13 11.54
CA LEU A 214 -7.37 9.92 11.23
C LEU A 214 -5.84 10.14 11.25
N LEU A 215 -5.35 11.26 10.72
CA LEU A 215 -3.94 11.66 10.80
C LEU A 215 -3.49 11.85 12.25
N PHE A 216 -4.34 12.47 13.07
CA PHE A 216 -4.06 12.61 14.50
C PHE A 216 -3.95 11.24 15.18
N ASP A 217 -4.84 10.31 14.86
CA ASP A 217 -4.80 8.95 15.38
C ASP A 217 -3.59 8.14 14.88
N LEU A 218 -3.18 8.35 13.63
CA LEU A 218 -1.96 7.77 13.10
C LEU A 218 -0.72 8.29 13.84
N GLY A 219 -0.69 9.59 14.17
CA GLY A 219 0.35 10.16 15.03
C GLY A 219 0.40 9.54 16.43
N ASN A 220 -0.77 9.23 17.01
CA ASN A 220 -0.85 8.54 18.30
C ASN A 220 -0.29 7.11 18.22
N LEU A 221 -0.60 6.38 17.15
CA LEU A 221 -0.08 5.04 16.92
C LEU A 221 1.44 5.04 16.73
N SER A 222 1.97 5.92 15.87
CA SER A 222 3.42 6.06 15.68
C SER A 222 4.12 6.43 16.98
N TYR A 223 3.52 7.29 17.81
CA TYR A 223 4.04 7.60 19.15
C TYR A 223 4.16 6.33 20.00
N LEU A 224 3.08 5.56 20.11
CA LEU A 224 3.00 4.39 21.00
C LEU A 224 3.98 3.28 20.59
N LEU A 225 4.28 3.20 19.29
CA LEU A 225 5.26 2.26 18.72
C LEU A 225 6.70 2.79 18.78
N GLY A 226 6.92 4.00 19.30
CA GLY A 226 8.25 4.60 19.48
C GLY A 226 8.78 5.38 18.27
N ASP A 227 8.00 5.51 17.20
CA ASP A 227 8.36 6.21 15.96
C ASP A 227 8.04 7.71 16.06
N ARG A 228 8.85 8.40 16.87
CA ARG A 228 8.68 9.82 17.24
C ARG A 228 8.67 10.79 16.04
N ASP A 229 9.52 10.55 15.06
CA ASP A 229 9.60 11.41 13.87
C ASP A 229 8.30 11.30 13.05
N GLU A 230 7.80 10.08 12.79
CA GLU A 230 6.52 9.88 12.08
C GLU A 230 5.33 10.41 12.86
N ALA A 231 5.32 10.23 14.19
CA ALA A 231 4.27 10.80 15.04
C ALA A 231 4.17 12.32 14.86
N THR A 232 5.33 12.98 14.83
CA THR A 232 5.43 14.43 14.67
C THR A 232 4.92 14.90 13.32
N GLU A 233 5.31 14.23 12.23
CA GLU A 233 4.85 14.58 10.88
C GLU A 233 3.35 14.33 10.72
N ASN A 234 2.82 13.21 11.23
CA ASN A 234 1.38 12.94 11.23
C ASN A 234 0.57 13.98 12.02
N TYR A 235 1.07 14.45 13.18
CA TYR A 235 0.42 15.53 13.92
C TYR A 235 0.44 16.88 13.17
N LYS A 236 1.52 17.18 12.45
CA LYS A 236 1.58 18.38 11.59
C LYS A 236 0.55 18.30 10.46
N LEU A 237 0.46 17.16 9.79
CA LEU A 237 -0.55 16.92 8.75
C LEU A 237 -1.96 16.99 9.35
N ALA A 238 -2.20 16.41 10.52
CA ALA A 238 -3.50 16.52 11.19
C ALA A 238 -3.91 17.97 11.41
N LYS A 239 -2.96 18.81 11.87
CA LYS A 239 -3.16 20.25 12.03
C LYS A 239 -3.48 20.94 10.69
N GLU A 240 -2.74 20.61 9.64
CA GLU A 240 -2.95 21.15 8.28
C GLU A 240 -4.34 20.83 7.74
N TYR A 241 -4.83 19.60 7.98
CA TYR A 241 -6.18 19.18 7.59
C TYR A 241 -7.31 19.75 8.47
N GLY A 242 -6.98 20.55 9.50
CA GLY A 242 -7.97 21.22 10.35
C GLY A 242 -8.21 20.59 11.71
N PHE A 243 -7.29 19.74 12.23
CA PHE A 243 -7.39 19.25 13.59
C PHE A 243 -6.98 20.35 14.59
N HIS A 244 -7.93 20.83 15.38
CA HIS A 244 -7.74 21.97 16.28
C HIS A 244 -7.93 21.65 17.77
N ASP A 245 -8.08 20.37 18.13
CA ASP A 245 -8.21 19.99 19.55
C ASP A 245 -6.95 20.40 20.33
N PRO A 246 -7.08 21.07 21.50
CA PRO A 246 -5.95 21.46 22.33
C PRO A 246 -4.96 20.33 22.65
N VAL A 247 -5.42 19.07 22.71
CA VAL A 247 -4.55 17.91 22.96
C VAL A 247 -3.43 17.78 21.92
N LEU A 248 -3.68 18.20 20.67
CA LEU A 248 -2.67 18.17 19.61
C LEU A 248 -1.47 19.04 19.98
N LYS A 249 -1.73 20.25 20.47
CA LYS A 249 -0.67 21.18 20.88
C LYS A 249 0.14 20.60 22.02
N GLU A 250 -0.52 20.00 23.01
CA GLU A 250 0.17 19.36 24.14
C GLU A 250 1.03 18.17 23.68
N ARG A 251 0.51 17.32 22.78
CA ARG A 251 1.27 16.20 22.21
C ARG A 251 2.47 16.68 21.43
N MET A 252 2.33 17.72 20.60
CA MET A 252 3.44 18.25 19.79
C MET A 252 4.55 18.94 20.60
N LYS A 253 4.30 19.44 21.82
CA LYS A 253 5.32 20.14 22.64
C LYS A 253 6.54 19.28 22.94
N PHE A 254 6.36 17.98 23.10
CA PHE A 254 7.42 17.07 23.50
C PHE A 254 8.26 16.54 22.31
N TYR A 255 8.03 17.10 21.11
CA TYR A 255 8.55 16.61 19.84
C TYR A 255 9.29 17.63 18.98
N SER A 256 9.65 18.79 19.52
CA SER A 256 10.58 19.70 18.83
C SER A 256 12.02 19.19 18.97
N PRO A 257 12.67 18.60 17.94
CA PRO A 257 14.12 18.57 17.95
C PRO A 257 14.64 20.01 17.80
N PRO A 258 15.75 20.39 18.46
CA PRO A 258 16.45 21.61 18.10
C PRO A 258 16.84 21.55 16.62
N VAL A 259 16.72 22.69 15.93
CA VAL A 259 16.83 22.91 14.48
C VAL A 259 18.14 22.38 13.83
N ILE A 260 19.09 21.88 14.63
CA ILE A 260 20.38 21.36 14.19
C ILE A 260 20.29 19.90 13.67
N GLU A 261 19.25 19.14 14.04
CA GLU A 261 19.20 17.68 13.79
C GLU A 261 18.69 17.28 12.39
N HIS A 262 18.08 18.18 11.61
CA HIS A 262 17.42 17.81 10.35
C HIS A 262 18.39 17.42 9.22
N VAL A 263 19.61 17.99 9.23
CA VAL A 263 20.65 17.65 8.25
C VAL A 263 21.32 16.33 8.60
N GLU A 264 21.66 16.11 9.88
CA GLU A 264 22.20 14.84 10.36
C GLU A 264 21.17 13.70 10.25
N LYS A 265 19.89 13.93 10.53
CA LYS A 265 18.84 12.90 10.36
C LYS A 265 18.61 12.54 8.90
N LYS A 266 18.69 13.47 7.95
CA LYS A 266 18.61 13.13 6.52
C LYS A 266 19.78 12.22 6.13
N VAL A 267 20.99 12.55 6.56
CA VAL A 267 22.22 11.77 6.32
C VAL A 267 22.17 10.41 7.05
N VAL A 268 21.73 10.36 8.31
CA VAL A 268 21.63 9.11 9.10
C VAL A 268 20.48 8.22 8.61
N LYS A 269 19.36 8.79 8.14
CA LYS A 269 18.26 8.05 7.51
C LYS A 269 18.70 7.49 6.16
N GLU A 270 19.46 8.25 5.36
CA GLU A 270 20.06 7.82 4.10
C GLU A 270 21.13 6.71 4.33
N ILE A 271 21.95 6.83 5.38
CA ILE A 271 22.92 5.81 5.78
C ILE A 271 22.23 4.55 6.35
N LYS A 272 21.20 4.68 7.19
CA LYS A 272 20.39 3.54 7.68
C LYS A 272 19.64 2.85 6.54
N PHE A 273 19.13 3.61 5.58
CA PHE A 273 18.47 3.13 4.37
C PHE A 273 19.44 2.32 3.50
N GLN A 274 20.64 2.84 3.24
CA GLN A 274 21.67 2.12 2.49
C GLN A 274 22.18 0.87 3.24
N THR A 275 22.40 0.95 4.55
CA THR A 275 22.93 -0.17 5.34
C THR A 275 21.90 -1.28 5.59
N LYS A 276 20.61 -0.97 5.78
CA LYS A 276 19.55 -1.98 5.92
C LYS A 276 19.24 -2.67 4.59
N LYS A 277 19.23 -1.91 3.47
CA LYS A 277 19.15 -2.44 2.10
C LYS A 277 20.35 -3.35 1.77
N SER A 278 21.56 -2.93 2.13
CA SER A 278 22.82 -3.68 1.94
C SER A 278 22.88 -4.97 2.78
N ARG A 279 22.56 -4.91 4.07
CA ARG A 279 22.66 -6.08 4.96
C ARG A 279 21.64 -7.16 4.61
N ARG A 280 20.43 -6.77 4.19
CA ARG A 280 19.37 -7.71 3.77
C ARG A 280 19.62 -8.29 2.37
N SER A 281 20.14 -7.51 1.43
CA SER A 281 20.54 -8.02 0.11
C SER A 281 21.76 -8.95 0.20
N GLN A 282 22.72 -8.65 1.08
CA GLN A 282 23.84 -9.55 1.37
C GLN A 282 23.36 -10.86 2.02
N LEU A 283 22.44 -10.81 2.98
CA LEU A 283 21.87 -12.01 3.60
C LEU A 283 21.14 -12.89 2.57
N MET A 284 20.32 -12.28 1.71
CA MET A 284 19.62 -12.98 0.63
C MET A 284 20.59 -13.56 -0.41
N GLY A 285 21.63 -12.80 -0.78
CA GLY A 285 22.69 -13.27 -1.68
C GLY A 285 23.45 -14.47 -1.11
N ILE A 286 23.74 -14.47 0.20
CA ILE A 286 24.35 -15.61 0.89
C ILE A 286 23.42 -16.82 0.86
N ILE A 287 22.13 -16.64 1.18
CA ILE A 287 21.15 -17.74 1.17
C ILE A 287 21.02 -18.35 -0.23
N VAL A 288 20.89 -17.53 -1.28
CA VAL A 288 20.81 -18.00 -2.67
C VAL A 288 22.10 -18.72 -3.09
N SER A 289 23.27 -18.19 -2.72
CA SER A 289 24.58 -18.80 -3.04
C SER A 289 24.75 -20.16 -2.35
N VAL A 290 24.32 -20.27 -1.08
CA VAL A 290 24.33 -21.53 -0.33
C VAL A 290 23.38 -22.54 -0.97
N PHE A 291 22.14 -22.14 -1.31
CA PHE A 291 21.21 -23.01 -2.01
C PHE A 291 21.74 -23.48 -3.38
N ALA A 292 22.37 -22.59 -4.16
CA ALA A 292 22.96 -22.92 -5.45
C ALA A 292 24.14 -23.92 -5.33
N LEU A 293 24.98 -23.78 -4.29
CA LEU A 293 26.05 -24.73 -3.99
C LEU A 293 25.51 -26.11 -3.60
N PHE A 294 24.50 -26.17 -2.72
CA PHE A 294 23.87 -27.44 -2.36
C PHE A 294 23.20 -28.10 -3.57
N PHE A 295 22.51 -27.31 -4.39
CA PHE A 295 21.80 -27.82 -5.57
C PHE A 295 22.77 -28.32 -6.65
N SER A 296 23.86 -27.59 -6.93
CA SER A 296 24.90 -28.03 -7.86
C SER A 296 25.63 -29.27 -7.37
N GLY A 297 25.95 -29.36 -6.07
CA GLY A 297 26.50 -30.57 -5.44
C GLY A 297 25.56 -31.78 -5.57
N LEU A 298 24.26 -31.57 -5.37
CA LEU A 298 23.23 -32.62 -5.52
C LEU A 298 23.12 -33.11 -6.97
N ILE A 299 23.14 -32.20 -7.95
CA ILE A 299 23.15 -32.54 -9.38
C ILE A 299 24.39 -33.37 -9.73
N ILE A 300 25.58 -32.92 -9.31
CA ILE A 300 26.82 -33.66 -9.53
C ILE A 300 26.73 -35.04 -8.89
N PHE A 301 26.22 -35.15 -7.65
CA PHE A 301 26.08 -36.43 -6.95
C PHE A 301 25.12 -37.40 -7.65
N ILE A 302 23.94 -36.94 -8.08
CA ILE A 302 22.91 -37.76 -8.74
C ILE A 302 23.42 -38.22 -10.11
N PHE A 303 24.08 -37.34 -10.85
CA PHE A 303 24.53 -37.63 -12.21
C PHE A 303 26.00 -38.07 -12.30
N ARG A 304 26.70 -38.27 -11.18
CA ARG A 304 28.15 -38.58 -11.17
C ARG A 304 28.55 -39.75 -12.05
N LYS A 305 27.73 -40.80 -12.12
CA LYS A 305 27.98 -41.98 -12.97
C LYS A 305 27.87 -41.69 -14.47
N LYS A 306 27.10 -40.66 -14.85
CA LYS A 306 26.96 -40.18 -16.23
C LYS A 306 27.97 -39.08 -16.58
N ILE A 307 28.34 -38.25 -15.61
CA ILE A 307 29.28 -37.13 -15.77
C ILE A 307 30.73 -37.64 -15.75
N PHE A 308 31.04 -38.60 -14.89
CA PHE A 308 32.38 -39.17 -14.69
C PHE A 308 32.40 -40.70 -14.86
N PRO A 309 32.11 -41.23 -16.06
CA PRO A 309 32.00 -42.67 -16.28
C PRO A 309 33.33 -43.45 -16.13
N LYS A 310 34.49 -42.77 -16.11
CA LYS A 310 35.82 -43.39 -15.99
C LYS A 310 36.46 -43.31 -14.59
N LEU A 311 35.76 -42.72 -13.62
CA LEU A 311 36.25 -42.57 -12.23
C LEU A 311 35.58 -43.55 -11.26
N ILE A 312 34.65 -44.38 -11.74
CA ILE A 312 33.93 -45.38 -10.95
C ILE A 312 34.03 -46.72 -11.69
N SER A 313 35.25 -47.27 -11.68
CA SER A 313 35.55 -48.69 -11.93
C SER A 313 36.38 -49.21 -10.77
#